data_AF-A0A2H0DNF8-F1
#
_entry.id   AF-A0A2H0DNF8-F1
#
_cell.length_a   1.000
_cell.length_b   1.000
_cell.length_c   1.000
_cell.angle_alpha   90.00
_cell.angle_beta   90.00
_cell.angle_gamma   90.00
#
_symmetry.space_group_name_H-M   'P 1'
#
loop_
_entity.id
_entity.type
_entity.pdbx_description
1 polymer ?
#
loop_
_entity_poly.entity_id
_entity_poly.type
_entity_poly.pdbx_seq_one_letter_code
_entity_poly.pdbx_strand_id
1 'polypeptide(L)'
;MARAPKPLRRRLKWYLGILTFVGVYCWISVLATRWAFTSLGSCPQPCRDLGLEAASPEEKDKLAVYRPHCRPLRLELELYQPKAPIGTRYTLWYRISMTNVSCYKLGNLDASDFYQTAETAAMGYGRNWGRGLSLEITDPNGNSIEPVRYRGQSKFLYDGDNDAERALYEKFSLTDANSFFVLPPGESITTVPSTLHPLERVEAVDWSTGNHGERLIPRSIPPGAVVPPAGYRILDDRVFKRPGEYTIRAKFERKISAEPVLPYYHRIPNALLLGAAILNLYGLDFFPNVEWRLPHDYLVQVQSRELRFRVDRP
;
A
#
# COMPACT_ATOMS: atom_id res chain seq x y z
N MET A 1 51.82 -50.84 19.03
CA MET A 1 51.08 -49.60 18.72
C MET A 1 51.95 -48.68 17.87
N ALA A 2 51.71 -48.63 16.55
CA ALA A 2 52.51 -47.80 15.64
C ALA A 2 52.20 -46.31 15.84
N ARG A 3 53.21 -45.51 16.22
CA ARG A 3 53.07 -44.05 16.29
C ARG A 3 52.91 -43.51 14.87
N ALA A 4 51.78 -42.84 14.60
CA ALA A 4 51.53 -42.18 13.32
C ALA A 4 52.72 -41.30 12.90
N PRO A 5 53.09 -41.28 11.60
CA PRO A 5 54.26 -40.55 11.13
C PRO A 5 54.15 -39.06 11.50
N LYS A 6 55.24 -38.48 12.01
CA LYS A 6 55.35 -37.05 12.42
C LYS A 6 54.69 -36.03 11.47
N PRO A 7 54.75 -36.15 10.12
CA PRO A 7 54.05 -35.23 9.22
C PRO A 7 52.51 -35.29 9.32
N LEU A 8 51.94 -36.46 9.65
CA LEU A 8 50.49 -36.64 9.78
C LEU A 8 49.94 -35.90 11.00
N ARG A 9 50.67 -35.95 12.12
CA ARG A 9 50.32 -35.21 13.35
C ARG A 9 50.32 -33.70 13.15
N ARG A 10 51.25 -33.17 12.32
CA ARG A 10 51.32 -31.73 12.04
C ARG A 10 50.16 -31.26 11.16
N ARG A 11 49.82 -32.03 10.13
CA ARG A 11 48.66 -31.75 9.27
C ARG A 11 47.34 -31.81 10.05
N LEU A 12 47.16 -32.82 10.89
CA LEU A 12 45.95 -32.97 11.70
C LEU A 12 45.71 -31.77 12.64
N LYS A 13 46.77 -31.29 13.31
CA LYS A 13 46.68 -30.08 14.17
C LYS A 13 46.28 -28.84 13.37
N TRP A 14 46.78 -28.72 12.14
CA TRP A 14 46.45 -27.59 11.26
C TRP A 14 44.99 -27.61 10.81
N TYR A 15 44.48 -28.77 10.40
CA TYR A 15 43.08 -28.94 10.04
C TYR A 15 42.14 -28.70 11.23
N LEU A 16 42.49 -29.20 12.42
CA LEU A 16 41.71 -28.94 13.64
C LEU A 16 41.68 -27.43 13.91
N GLY A 17 42.82 -26.74 13.84
CA GLY A 17 42.89 -25.29 14.04
C GLY A 17 42.00 -24.50 13.09
N ILE A 18 42.00 -24.84 11.79
CA ILE A 18 41.12 -24.22 10.80
C ILE A 18 39.64 -24.49 11.12
N LEU A 19 39.28 -25.75 11.39
CA LEU A 19 37.90 -26.11 11.69
C LEU A 19 37.39 -25.39 12.94
N THR A 20 38.22 -25.28 13.98
CA THR A 20 37.86 -24.55 15.20
C THR A 20 37.71 -23.05 14.91
N PHE A 21 38.62 -22.46 14.14
CA PHE A 21 38.54 -21.06 13.75
C PHE A 21 37.28 -20.75 12.93
N VAL A 22 36.97 -21.58 11.93
CA VAL A 22 35.76 -21.44 11.11
C VAL A 22 34.51 -21.60 11.97
N GLY A 23 34.48 -22.60 12.86
CA GLY A 23 33.37 -22.81 13.79
C GLY A 23 33.13 -21.60 14.70
N VAL A 24 34.19 -21.06 15.31
CA VAL A 24 34.11 -19.87 16.18
C VAL A 24 33.70 -18.63 15.40
N TYR A 25 34.27 -18.40 14.21
CA TYR A 25 33.91 -17.27 13.35
C TYR A 25 32.43 -17.32 12.93
N CYS A 26 31.95 -18.49 12.51
CA CYS A 26 30.54 -18.70 12.21
C CYS A 26 29.66 -18.41 13.43
N TRP A 27 30.04 -18.92 14.62
CA TRP A 27 29.28 -18.70 15.85
C TRP A 27 29.21 -17.22 16.26
N ILE A 28 30.35 -16.50 16.25
CA ILE A 28 30.40 -15.07 16.56
C ILE A 28 29.59 -14.26 15.56
N SER A 29 29.73 -14.55 14.27
CA SER A 29 28.99 -13.85 13.21
C SER A 29 27.48 -14.05 13.39
N VAL A 30 27.06 -15.26 13.76
CA VAL A 30 25.64 -15.54 14.00
C VAL A 30 25.15 -14.82 15.26
N LEU A 31 25.91 -14.82 16.35
CA LEU A 31 25.56 -14.05 17.54
C LEU A 31 25.49 -12.56 17.28
N ALA A 32 26.43 -12.01 16.51
CA ALA A 32 26.43 -10.61 16.09
C ALA A 32 25.22 -10.32 15.21
N THR A 33 24.84 -11.23 14.32
CA THR A 33 23.65 -11.08 13.48
C THR A 33 22.37 -11.16 14.30
N ARG A 34 22.26 -12.10 15.25
CA ARG A 34 21.13 -12.22 16.18
C ARG A 34 21.03 -11.00 17.08
N TRP A 35 22.16 -10.54 17.62
CA TRP A 35 22.24 -9.33 18.43
C TRP A 35 21.85 -8.10 17.61
N ALA A 36 22.32 -7.97 16.36
CA ALA A 36 21.90 -6.92 15.44
C ALA A 36 20.38 -7.00 15.18
N PHE A 37 19.83 -8.19 14.93
CA PHE A 37 18.38 -8.39 14.78
C PHE A 37 17.59 -7.98 16.03
N THR A 38 18.07 -8.33 17.22
CA THR A 38 17.39 -7.97 18.48
C THR A 38 17.60 -6.52 18.90
N SER A 39 18.77 -5.92 18.59
CA SER A 39 19.10 -4.53 18.93
C SER A 39 18.48 -3.52 17.94
N LEU A 40 18.23 -3.93 16.70
CA LEU A 40 17.34 -3.24 15.75
C LEU A 40 15.85 -3.49 16.04
N GLY A 41 15.54 -4.29 17.07
CA GLY A 41 14.19 -4.64 17.51
C GLY A 41 13.35 -3.48 18.05
N SER A 42 13.86 -2.24 18.10
CA SER A 42 13.01 -1.07 18.32
C SER A 42 12.60 -0.46 16.99
N CYS A 43 11.93 -1.22 16.15
CA CYS A 43 11.00 -0.58 15.23
C CYS A 43 9.98 0.18 16.09
N PRO A 44 9.92 1.52 16.01
CA PRO A 44 9.04 2.32 16.88
C PRO A 44 7.58 2.21 16.46
N GLN A 45 7.31 1.53 15.33
CA GLN A 45 5.98 1.39 14.79
C GLN A 45 5.10 0.55 15.72
N PRO A 46 3.79 0.88 15.83
CA PRO A 46 2.88 0.21 16.75
C PRO A 46 2.61 -1.25 16.36
N CYS A 47 2.64 -1.59 15.06
CA CYS A 47 2.34 -2.93 14.56
C CYS A 47 3.65 -3.71 14.33
N ARG A 48 4.15 -4.35 15.39
CA ARG A 48 5.45 -5.05 15.37
C ARG A 48 5.42 -6.44 14.75
N ASP A 49 4.34 -7.16 14.97
CA ASP A 49 4.17 -8.54 14.52
C ASP A 49 2.81 -8.67 13.83
N LEU A 50 2.83 -9.11 12.57
CA LEU A 50 1.62 -9.35 11.78
C LEU A 50 0.98 -10.70 12.09
N GLY A 51 1.71 -11.65 12.69
CA GLY A 51 1.19 -13.00 12.93
C GLY A 51 0.99 -13.83 11.66
N LEU A 52 0.51 -15.06 11.82
CA LEU A 52 0.30 -16.05 10.75
C LEU A 52 -1.06 -16.74 10.87
N GLU A 53 -2.11 -16.00 11.24
CA GLU A 53 -3.47 -16.53 11.30
C GLU A 53 -4.03 -16.70 9.88
N ALA A 54 -4.32 -17.94 9.45
CA ALA A 54 -4.88 -18.20 8.13
C ALA A 54 -6.22 -17.49 7.93
N ALA A 55 -6.42 -16.82 6.78
CA ALA A 55 -7.61 -16.03 6.51
C ALA A 55 -8.89 -16.86 6.36
N SER A 56 -8.77 -18.13 5.97
CA SER A 56 -9.86 -19.11 5.89
C SER A 56 -9.37 -20.53 6.19
N PRO A 57 -10.15 -21.37 6.91
CA PRO A 57 -9.82 -22.78 7.13
C PRO A 57 -9.74 -23.61 5.83
N GLU A 58 -10.48 -23.21 4.79
CA GLU A 58 -10.59 -23.92 3.50
C GLU A 58 -9.40 -23.67 2.56
N GLU A 59 -8.54 -22.69 2.87
CA GLU A 59 -7.41 -22.28 2.01
C GLU A 59 -6.06 -22.88 2.43
N LYS A 60 -6.02 -23.82 3.39
CA LYS A 60 -4.76 -24.41 3.87
C LYS A 60 -3.89 -25.06 2.79
N ASP A 61 -4.48 -25.52 1.68
CA ASP A 61 -3.78 -26.20 0.58
C ASP A 61 -3.38 -25.26 -0.59
N LYS A 62 -3.72 -23.97 -0.54
CA LYS A 62 -3.36 -22.96 -1.56
C LYS A 62 -2.61 -21.82 -0.88
N LEU A 63 -1.48 -21.37 -1.44
CA LEU A 63 -0.69 -20.18 -1.05
C LEU A 63 -1.33 -19.38 0.11
N ALA A 64 -0.93 -19.69 1.34
CA ALA A 64 -1.63 -19.25 2.54
C ALA A 64 -1.73 -17.72 2.59
N VAL A 65 -2.95 -17.21 2.53
CA VAL A 65 -3.24 -15.79 2.80
C VAL A 65 -3.56 -15.66 4.29
N TYR A 66 -2.92 -14.72 4.96
CA TYR A 66 -3.05 -14.51 6.39
C TYR A 66 -3.88 -13.26 6.73
N ARG A 67 -4.40 -13.20 7.95
CA ARG A 67 -4.94 -11.98 8.56
C ARG A 67 -3.94 -11.42 9.54
N PRO A 68 -3.63 -10.11 9.48
CA PRO A 68 -2.67 -9.54 10.40
C PRO A 68 -3.29 -9.37 11.80
N HIS A 69 -2.54 -9.69 12.86
CA HIS A 69 -2.96 -9.49 14.26
C HIS A 69 -3.10 -8.01 14.64
N CYS A 70 -2.43 -7.12 13.90
CA CYS A 70 -2.54 -5.67 14.05
C CYS A 70 -2.91 -5.00 12.72
N ARG A 71 -3.16 -3.70 12.74
CA ARG A 71 -3.42 -2.92 11.52
C ARG A 71 -2.09 -2.42 10.95
N PRO A 72 -1.57 -3.01 9.85
CA PRO A 72 -0.27 -2.61 9.31
C PRO A 72 -0.30 -1.25 8.60
N LEU A 73 -1.49 -0.80 8.20
CA LEU A 73 -1.73 0.45 7.50
C LEU A 73 -2.61 1.37 8.35
N ARG A 74 -2.32 2.68 8.30
CA ARG A 74 -3.20 3.73 8.81
C ARG A 74 -3.71 4.56 7.64
N LEU A 75 -5.03 4.74 7.57
CA LEU A 75 -5.67 5.62 6.61
C LEU A 75 -6.15 6.90 7.29
N GLU A 76 -5.81 8.03 6.68
CA GLU A 76 -6.28 9.35 7.08
C GLU A 76 -7.01 9.97 5.90
N LEU A 77 -8.26 10.34 6.11
CA LEU A 77 -9.06 11.09 5.15
C LEU A 77 -9.18 12.52 5.69
N GLU A 78 -9.06 13.48 4.79
CA GLU A 78 -9.22 14.90 5.09
C GLU A 78 -10.08 15.57 4.02
N LEU A 79 -10.89 16.56 4.44
CA LEU A 79 -11.68 17.40 3.56
C LEU A 79 -11.18 18.84 3.66
N TYR A 80 -10.91 19.49 2.53
CA TYR A 80 -10.48 20.90 2.53
C TYR A 80 -11.60 21.81 3.07
N GLN A 81 -12.82 21.61 2.56
CA GLN A 81 -14.03 22.25 3.06
C GLN A 81 -15.12 21.18 3.19
N PRO A 82 -15.69 20.96 4.39
CA PRO A 82 -16.71 19.96 4.61
C PRO A 82 -18.09 20.48 4.14
N LYS A 83 -18.16 21.02 2.93
CA LYS A 83 -19.37 21.56 2.31
C LYS A 83 -19.41 21.23 0.83
N ALA A 84 -20.60 20.89 0.33
CA ALA A 84 -20.85 20.56 -1.06
C ALA A 84 -22.21 21.14 -1.51
N PRO A 85 -22.35 21.67 -2.73
CA PRO A 85 -23.65 22.01 -3.29
C PRO A 85 -24.42 20.76 -3.75
N ILE A 86 -25.75 20.84 -3.74
CA ILE A 86 -26.62 19.83 -4.38
C ILE A 86 -26.43 19.87 -5.91
N GLY A 87 -26.59 18.71 -6.56
CA GLY A 87 -26.74 18.59 -8.01
C GLY A 87 -25.47 18.88 -8.82
N THR A 88 -24.32 18.91 -8.15
CA THR A 88 -23.03 19.25 -8.76
C THR A 88 -22.07 18.06 -8.64
N ARG A 89 -21.19 17.91 -9.64
CA ARG A 89 -20.24 16.80 -9.77
C ARG A 89 -18.91 17.06 -9.06
N TYR A 90 -18.46 18.32 -9.00
CA TYR A 90 -17.15 18.71 -8.47
C TYR A 90 -17.31 19.46 -7.15
N THR A 91 -17.65 18.72 -6.10
CA THR A 91 -18.29 19.33 -4.92
C THR A 91 -17.48 19.20 -3.65
N LEU A 92 -16.59 18.22 -3.60
CA LEU A 92 -15.86 17.92 -2.38
C LEU A 92 -14.39 17.65 -2.69
N TRP A 93 -13.52 18.44 -2.08
CA TRP A 93 -12.07 18.30 -2.18
C TRP A 93 -11.58 17.47 -1.01
N TYR A 94 -10.87 16.39 -1.31
CA TYR A 94 -10.38 15.45 -0.31
C TYR A 94 -8.91 15.09 -0.51
N ARG A 95 -8.29 14.58 0.55
CA ARG A 95 -6.95 14.01 0.53
C ARG A 95 -6.98 12.73 1.34
N ILE A 96 -6.47 11.63 0.78
CA ILE A 96 -6.27 10.39 1.52
C ILE A 96 -4.76 10.17 1.69
N SER A 97 -4.35 9.89 2.91
CA SER A 97 -2.98 9.48 3.25
C SER A 97 -2.99 8.06 3.76
N MET A 98 -2.11 7.22 3.23
CA MET A 98 -1.86 5.85 3.70
C MET A 98 -0.46 5.78 4.26
N THR A 99 -0.34 5.38 5.53
CA THR A 99 0.94 5.25 6.24
C THR A 99 1.17 3.80 6.63
N ASN A 100 2.38 3.29 6.37
CA ASN A 100 2.81 2.00 6.92
C ASN A 100 3.19 2.15 8.39
N VAL A 101 2.35 1.64 9.27
CA VAL A 101 2.55 1.66 10.72
C VAL A 101 2.99 0.29 11.25
N SER A 102 3.53 -0.55 10.36
CA SER A 102 4.13 -1.84 10.67
C SER A 102 5.65 -1.80 10.56
N CYS A 103 6.29 -2.82 11.10
CA CYS A 103 7.74 -3.03 10.98
C CYS A 103 8.15 -3.77 9.70
N TYR A 104 7.19 -4.07 8.84
CA TYR A 104 7.37 -4.80 7.59
C TYR A 104 7.36 -3.83 6.42
N LYS A 105 8.08 -4.14 5.35
CA LYS A 105 7.85 -3.52 4.05
C LYS A 105 6.56 -4.09 3.48
N LEU A 106 5.65 -3.22 3.07
CA LEU A 106 4.36 -3.64 2.53
C LEU A 106 4.38 -3.48 1.00
N GLY A 107 4.42 -4.59 0.28
CA GLY A 107 4.42 -4.66 -1.17
C GLY A 107 3.06 -4.99 -1.77
N ASN A 108 3.02 -5.09 -3.09
CA ASN A 108 1.79 -5.28 -3.89
C ASN A 108 0.74 -4.18 -3.67
N LEU A 109 1.18 -2.99 -3.25
CA LEU A 109 0.35 -1.79 -3.27
C LEU A 109 0.34 -1.24 -4.68
N ASP A 110 -0.84 -0.95 -5.20
CA ASP A 110 -1.02 -0.55 -6.59
C ASP A 110 -1.05 0.97 -6.66
N ALA A 111 -0.24 1.53 -7.54
CA ALA A 111 -0.16 2.97 -7.64
C ALA A 111 -1.51 3.57 -8.12
N SER A 112 -2.30 2.82 -8.89
CA SER A 112 -3.64 3.23 -9.33
C SER A 112 -4.61 3.53 -8.19
N ASP A 113 -4.42 2.92 -7.01
CA ASP A 113 -5.20 3.20 -5.80
C ASP A 113 -5.06 4.68 -5.36
N PHE A 114 -4.01 5.38 -5.81
CA PHE A 114 -3.73 6.78 -5.48
C PHE A 114 -3.93 7.74 -6.66
N TYR A 115 -4.12 7.21 -7.88
CA TYR A 115 -4.39 7.97 -9.11
C TYR A 115 -5.86 7.98 -9.51
N GLN A 116 -6.61 6.94 -9.16
CA GLN A 116 -8.00 6.73 -9.55
C GLN A 116 -8.75 6.26 -8.31
N THR A 117 -9.95 6.80 -8.04
CA THR A 117 -10.84 6.09 -7.11
C THR A 117 -11.16 4.74 -7.74
N ALA A 118 -11.03 3.65 -6.98
CA ALA A 118 -11.07 2.27 -7.49
C ALA A 118 -12.32 1.94 -8.34
N GLU A 119 -13.38 2.74 -8.26
CA GLU A 119 -14.60 2.57 -9.04
C GLU A 119 -14.42 2.92 -10.53
N THR A 120 -13.46 3.79 -10.89
CA THR A 120 -13.02 3.97 -12.29
C THR A 120 -12.13 2.82 -12.78
N ALA A 121 -11.31 2.22 -11.91
CA ALA A 121 -10.43 1.09 -12.23
C ALA A 121 -11.19 -0.26 -12.30
N ALA A 122 -12.36 -0.37 -11.67
CA ALA A 122 -13.23 -1.56 -11.68
C ALA A 122 -13.77 -1.95 -13.08
N MET A 123 -13.48 -1.15 -14.12
CA MET A 123 -13.81 -1.46 -15.50
C MET A 123 -12.73 -2.26 -16.26
N GLY A 124 -11.53 -2.45 -15.68
CA GLY A 124 -10.37 -2.99 -16.41
C GLY A 124 -9.88 -4.38 -16.02
N TYR A 125 -9.49 -4.62 -14.77
CA TYR A 125 -8.69 -5.82 -14.43
C TYR A 125 -9.00 -6.41 -13.04
N GLY A 126 -9.43 -7.68 -13.04
CA GLY A 126 -9.18 -8.65 -11.96
C GLY A 126 -9.88 -8.46 -10.60
N ARG A 127 -11.09 -9.03 -10.44
CA ARG A 127 -11.83 -9.15 -9.16
C ARG A 127 -11.15 -9.99 -8.06
N ASN A 128 -9.92 -10.47 -8.27
CA ASN A 128 -9.33 -11.54 -7.43
C ASN A 128 -8.44 -11.02 -6.29
N TRP A 129 -8.18 -9.71 -6.18
CA TRP A 129 -7.19 -9.16 -5.23
C TRP A 129 -7.76 -8.22 -4.15
N GLY A 130 -9.08 -7.92 -4.19
CA GLY A 130 -9.75 -6.92 -3.33
C GLY A 130 -10.20 -5.68 -4.10
N ARG A 131 -10.82 -4.72 -3.41
CA ARG A 131 -11.33 -3.46 -4.00
C ARG A 131 -10.32 -2.31 -3.98
N GLY A 132 -9.12 -2.51 -3.41
CA GLY A 132 -8.11 -1.45 -3.33
C GLY A 132 -8.57 -0.29 -2.45
N LEU A 133 -8.18 0.95 -2.78
CA LEU A 133 -8.61 2.16 -2.08
C LEU A 133 -9.96 2.68 -2.62
N SER A 134 -10.94 2.87 -1.74
CA SER A 134 -12.28 3.35 -2.09
C SER A 134 -12.82 4.36 -1.07
N LEU A 135 -13.81 5.14 -1.49
CA LEU A 135 -14.56 6.05 -0.64
C LEU A 135 -15.98 5.52 -0.46
N GLU A 136 -16.42 5.41 0.78
CA GLU A 136 -17.83 5.16 1.09
C GLU A 136 -18.45 6.44 1.60
N ILE A 137 -19.60 6.78 1.03
CA ILE A 137 -20.35 7.98 1.38
C ILE A 137 -21.77 7.55 1.71
N THR A 138 -22.31 8.06 2.82
CA THR A 138 -23.71 7.84 3.17
C THR A 138 -24.50 9.15 3.17
N ASP A 139 -25.75 9.06 2.73
CA ASP A 139 -26.71 10.16 2.73
C ASP A 139 -27.27 10.42 4.16
N PRO A 140 -28.05 11.50 4.37
CA PRO A 140 -28.62 11.81 5.68
C PRO A 140 -29.57 10.74 6.24
N ASN A 141 -30.02 9.79 5.42
CA ASN A 141 -30.84 8.66 5.84
C ASN A 141 -30.02 7.38 6.06
N GLY A 142 -28.69 7.43 5.90
CA GLY A 142 -27.78 6.29 6.03
C GLY A 142 -27.66 5.42 4.77
N ASN A 143 -28.16 5.86 3.61
CA ASN A 143 -28.03 5.10 2.36
C ASN A 143 -26.66 5.32 1.73
N SER A 144 -26.01 4.25 1.26
CA SER A 144 -24.79 4.34 0.46
C SER A 144 -25.02 5.12 -0.84
N ILE A 145 -24.12 6.04 -1.16
CA ILE A 145 -24.11 6.76 -2.42
C ILE A 145 -23.14 6.07 -3.36
N GLU A 146 -23.70 5.50 -4.41
CA GLU A 146 -22.95 4.82 -5.46
C GLU A 146 -22.35 5.81 -6.48
N PRO A 147 -21.26 5.43 -7.16
CA PRO A 147 -20.70 6.22 -8.25
C PRO A 147 -21.72 6.38 -9.37
N VAL A 148 -21.71 7.55 -9.99
CA VAL A 148 -22.44 7.76 -11.23
C VAL A 148 -21.78 6.94 -12.34
N ARG A 149 -22.49 5.95 -12.88
CA ARG A 149 -22.03 5.17 -14.02
C ARG A 149 -22.31 5.94 -15.30
N TYR A 150 -21.24 6.37 -15.98
CA TYR A 150 -21.36 7.05 -17.28
C TYR A 150 -21.37 6.04 -18.42
N ARG A 151 -22.33 6.17 -19.35
CA ARG A 151 -22.26 5.55 -20.67
C ARG A 151 -21.62 6.57 -21.62
N GLY A 152 -20.34 6.41 -21.94
CA GLY A 152 -19.60 7.28 -22.88
C GLY A 152 -18.31 7.87 -22.32
N GLN A 153 -17.53 8.53 -23.20
CA GLN A 153 -16.30 9.24 -22.83
C GLN A 153 -16.65 10.55 -22.12
N SER A 154 -16.97 10.47 -20.83
CA SER A 154 -17.14 11.67 -20.01
C SER A 154 -15.78 12.33 -19.87
N LYS A 155 -15.61 13.53 -20.42
CA LYS A 155 -14.38 14.32 -20.23
C LYS A 155 -14.46 15.06 -18.90
N PHE A 156 -13.41 14.93 -18.10
CA PHE A 156 -13.33 15.48 -16.76
C PHE A 156 -12.66 16.86 -16.80
N LEU A 157 -13.23 17.84 -16.09
CA LEU A 157 -12.67 19.18 -15.97
C LEU A 157 -11.35 19.20 -15.15
N TYR A 158 -11.15 18.19 -14.33
CA TYR A 158 -9.97 18.02 -13.49
C TYR A 158 -9.27 16.72 -13.87
N ASP A 159 -7.94 16.76 -13.88
CA ASP A 159 -7.09 15.59 -14.09
C ASP A 159 -6.12 15.44 -12.90
N GLY A 160 -5.31 14.39 -12.89
CA GLY A 160 -4.18 14.28 -11.97
C GLY A 160 -3.12 15.35 -12.22
N ASP A 161 -2.49 15.81 -11.14
CA ASP A 161 -1.28 16.63 -11.24
C ASP A 161 -0.11 15.78 -11.77
N ASN A 162 0.26 16.00 -13.04
CA ASN A 162 1.34 15.29 -13.72
C ASN A 162 2.69 15.41 -13.00
N ASP A 163 2.97 16.54 -12.36
CA ASP A 163 4.24 16.74 -11.64
C ASP A 163 4.23 15.97 -10.31
N ALA A 164 3.09 15.96 -9.62
CA ALA A 164 2.92 15.14 -8.42
C ALA A 164 2.93 13.64 -8.74
N GLU A 165 2.35 13.23 -9.88
CA GLU A 165 2.40 11.86 -10.38
C GLU A 165 3.84 11.44 -10.69
N ARG A 166 4.60 12.28 -11.43
CA ARG A 166 6.01 12.01 -11.71
C ARG A 166 6.84 11.89 -10.44
N ALA A 167 6.64 12.79 -9.48
CA ALA A 167 7.33 12.73 -8.19
C ALA A 167 7.03 11.42 -7.43
N LEU A 168 5.81 10.90 -7.56
CA LEU A 168 5.41 9.61 -6.98
C LEU A 168 6.09 8.44 -7.70
N TYR A 169 6.14 8.47 -9.04
CA TYR A 169 6.88 7.49 -9.83
C TYR A 169 8.36 7.45 -9.49
N GLU A 170 8.99 8.61 -9.35
CA GLU A 170 10.40 8.69 -8.95
C GLU A 170 10.62 8.16 -7.53
N LYS A 171 9.79 8.58 -6.55
CA LYS A 171 9.91 8.16 -5.15
C LYS A 171 9.85 6.63 -4.99
N PHE A 172 8.97 5.98 -5.75
CA PHE A 172 8.73 4.54 -5.62
C PHE A 172 9.29 3.71 -6.79
N SER A 173 10.06 4.33 -7.69
CA SER A 173 10.65 3.68 -8.88
C SER A 173 9.61 2.95 -9.75
N LEU A 174 8.48 3.60 -10.01
CA LEU A 174 7.37 3.04 -10.80
C LEU A 174 7.56 3.31 -12.28
N THR A 175 7.12 2.37 -13.12
CA THR A 175 7.20 2.50 -14.58
C THR A 175 5.92 3.05 -15.20
N ASP A 176 4.77 2.83 -14.56
CA ASP A 176 3.46 3.28 -15.01
C ASP A 176 2.42 3.30 -13.86
N ALA A 177 1.20 3.70 -14.19
CA ALA A 177 0.07 3.80 -13.25
C ALA A 177 -0.41 2.46 -12.68
N ASN A 178 -0.09 1.34 -13.35
CA ASN A 178 -0.48 -0.02 -12.94
C ASN A 178 0.65 -0.75 -12.21
N SER A 179 1.74 -0.03 -11.92
CA SER A 179 2.91 -0.60 -11.26
C SER A 179 2.65 -0.81 -9.78
N PHE A 180 3.15 -1.92 -9.25
CA PHE A 180 3.14 -2.19 -7.83
C PHE A 180 4.35 -1.55 -7.15
N PHE A 181 4.14 -0.99 -5.96
CA PHE A 181 5.20 -0.44 -5.14
C PHE A 181 5.28 -1.11 -3.77
N VAL A 182 6.40 -0.83 -3.11
CA VAL A 182 6.67 -1.23 -1.73
C VAL A 182 6.65 0.02 -0.86
N LEU A 183 5.86 0.01 0.21
CA LEU A 183 5.79 1.07 1.22
C LEU A 183 6.66 0.66 2.43
N PRO A 184 7.82 1.31 2.66
CA PRO A 184 8.67 1.03 3.81
C PRO A 184 8.01 1.36 5.16
N PRO A 185 8.48 0.78 6.29
CA PRO A 185 8.00 1.16 7.63
C PRO A 185 8.08 2.66 7.88
N GLY A 186 6.98 3.25 8.37
CA GLY A 186 6.88 4.67 8.69
C GLY A 186 6.68 5.59 7.50
N GLU A 187 6.82 5.12 6.26
CA GLU A 187 6.57 5.91 5.07
C GLU A 187 5.07 6.08 4.82
N SER A 188 4.75 7.22 4.21
CA SER A 188 3.40 7.57 3.79
C SER A 188 3.33 7.90 2.30
N ILE A 189 2.17 7.61 1.73
CA ILE A 189 1.76 7.98 0.39
C ILE A 189 0.42 8.70 0.46
N THR A 190 0.23 9.70 -0.39
CA THR A 190 -1.00 10.48 -0.48
C THR A 190 -1.60 10.40 -1.88
N THR A 191 -2.92 10.51 -2.00
CA THR A 191 -3.60 10.61 -3.29
C THR A 191 -3.04 11.75 -4.13
N VAL A 192 -2.87 11.53 -5.43
CA VAL A 192 -2.40 12.56 -6.36
C VAL A 192 -3.46 13.68 -6.42
N PRO A 193 -3.05 14.94 -6.23
CA PRO A 193 -3.96 16.08 -6.26
C PRO A 193 -4.54 16.27 -7.65
N SER A 194 -5.65 16.98 -7.72
CA SER A 194 -6.29 17.33 -8.98
C SER A 194 -5.77 18.66 -9.50
N THR A 195 -5.53 18.74 -10.80
CA THR A 195 -5.27 19.99 -11.52
C THR A 195 -6.45 20.32 -12.42
N LEU A 196 -6.68 21.61 -12.63
CA LEU A 196 -7.71 22.06 -13.55
C LEU A 196 -7.18 21.95 -14.98
N HIS A 197 -7.79 21.07 -15.78
CA HIS A 197 -7.43 20.91 -17.18
C HIS A 197 -8.52 21.54 -18.07
N PRO A 198 -8.26 22.71 -18.69
CA PRO A 198 -9.20 23.29 -19.63
C PRO A 198 -9.35 22.37 -20.85
N LEU A 199 -10.53 21.77 -21.01
CA LEU A 199 -10.82 20.83 -22.10
C LEU A 199 -11.04 21.55 -23.44
N GLU A 200 -10.53 20.99 -24.54
CA GLU A 200 -10.73 21.50 -25.91
C GLU A 200 -12.07 21.08 -26.56
N ARG A 201 -12.84 20.18 -25.95
CA ARG A 201 -14.17 19.73 -26.42
C ARG A 201 -14.86 18.99 -25.29
N VAL A 202 -16.05 19.42 -24.85
CA VAL A 202 -16.84 18.73 -23.83
C VAL A 202 -18.15 18.27 -24.48
N GLU A 203 -18.52 17.00 -24.37
CA GLU A 203 -19.93 16.62 -24.52
C GLU A 203 -20.65 17.13 -23.28
N ALA A 204 -21.58 18.08 -23.43
CA ALA A 204 -22.27 18.67 -22.30
C ALA A 204 -23.37 17.73 -21.84
N VAL A 205 -23.22 17.21 -20.62
CA VAL A 205 -24.34 16.63 -19.90
C VAL A 205 -25.14 17.78 -19.32
N ASP A 206 -26.45 17.83 -19.57
CA ASP A 206 -27.33 18.69 -18.80
C ASP A 206 -27.35 18.19 -17.36
N TRP A 207 -26.65 18.90 -16.48
CA TRP A 207 -26.42 18.56 -15.08
C TRP A 207 -27.70 18.45 -14.26
N SER A 208 -28.80 19.02 -14.74
CA SER A 208 -30.11 18.98 -14.08
C SER A 208 -30.99 17.80 -14.53
N THR A 209 -30.81 17.32 -15.76
CA THR A 209 -31.69 16.30 -16.37
C THR A 209 -30.99 14.97 -16.69
N GLY A 210 -29.65 14.94 -16.73
CA GLY A 210 -28.88 13.75 -17.11
C GLY A 210 -28.91 13.44 -18.62
N ASN A 211 -29.43 14.34 -19.44
CA ASN A 211 -29.45 14.18 -20.90
C ASN A 211 -28.10 14.56 -21.52
N HIS A 212 -27.72 13.82 -22.57
CA HIS A 212 -26.49 14.03 -23.33
C HIS A 212 -26.75 14.95 -24.53
N GLY A 213 -25.93 15.99 -24.70
CA GLY A 213 -25.88 16.80 -25.92
C GLY A 213 -24.46 17.30 -26.22
N GLU A 214 -24.05 17.27 -27.48
CA GLU A 214 -22.77 17.86 -27.87
C GLU A 214 -22.83 19.39 -27.76
N ARG A 215 -21.95 20.01 -26.97
CA ARG A 215 -21.85 21.47 -26.90
C ARG A 215 -20.38 21.87 -26.84
N LEU A 216 -19.89 22.55 -27.88
CA LEU A 216 -18.53 23.09 -27.91
C LEU A 216 -18.40 24.16 -26.81
N ILE A 217 -17.60 23.89 -25.78
CA ILE A 217 -17.20 24.88 -24.77
C ILE A 217 -15.86 25.48 -25.21
N PRO A 218 -15.70 26.82 -25.20
CA PRO A 218 -14.44 27.47 -25.55
C PRO A 218 -13.27 27.01 -24.66
N ARG A 219 -12.03 27.16 -25.13
CA ARG A 219 -10.75 26.86 -24.45
C ARG A 219 -10.53 27.55 -23.08
N SER A 220 -11.52 28.29 -22.58
CA SER A 220 -11.50 28.96 -21.29
C SER A 220 -12.09 28.06 -20.21
N ILE A 221 -11.51 28.11 -19.01
CA ILE A 221 -12.08 27.54 -17.79
C ILE A 221 -13.58 27.91 -17.71
N PRO A 222 -14.50 26.94 -17.52
CA PRO A 222 -15.93 27.23 -17.42
C PRO A 222 -16.18 28.26 -16.30
N PRO A 223 -17.04 29.27 -16.51
CA PRO A 223 -17.46 30.15 -15.43
C PRO A 223 -17.98 29.33 -14.24
N GLY A 224 -17.38 29.50 -13.05
CA GLY A 224 -17.72 28.75 -11.84
C GLY A 224 -16.86 27.52 -11.54
N ALA A 225 -15.90 27.17 -12.40
CA ALA A 225 -14.88 26.19 -12.04
C ALA A 225 -14.00 26.71 -10.90
N VAL A 226 -13.71 25.85 -9.93
CA VAL A 226 -12.97 26.21 -8.72
C VAL A 226 -11.53 25.75 -8.90
N VAL A 227 -10.57 26.64 -8.61
CA VAL A 227 -9.16 26.25 -8.61
C VAL A 227 -8.95 25.19 -7.52
N PRO A 228 -8.35 24.03 -7.83
CA PRO A 228 -8.07 23.00 -6.85
C PRO A 228 -7.26 23.55 -5.67
N PRO A 229 -7.67 23.30 -4.42
CA PRO A 229 -6.82 23.53 -3.27
C PRO A 229 -5.54 22.69 -3.38
N ALA A 230 -4.39 23.29 -3.04
CA ALA A 230 -3.10 22.62 -3.17
C ALA A 230 -3.07 21.30 -2.39
N GLY A 231 -2.70 20.21 -3.08
CA GLY A 231 -2.58 18.87 -2.47
C GLY A 231 -3.91 18.13 -2.27
N TYR A 232 -5.04 18.64 -2.78
CA TYR A 232 -6.34 17.96 -2.72
C TYR A 232 -6.79 17.45 -4.08
N ARG A 233 -7.56 16.37 -4.03
CA ARG A 233 -8.22 15.73 -5.15
C ARG A 233 -9.71 16.05 -5.14
N ILE A 234 -10.31 16.21 -6.31
CA ILE A 234 -11.76 16.39 -6.42
C ILE A 234 -12.48 15.03 -6.34
N LEU A 235 -13.59 14.99 -5.61
CA LEU A 235 -14.58 13.93 -5.73
C LEU A 235 -15.49 14.26 -6.91
N ASP A 236 -15.33 13.54 -8.01
CA ASP A 236 -15.97 13.84 -9.30
C ASP A 236 -16.83 12.70 -9.88
N ASP A 237 -16.93 11.58 -9.18
CA ASP A 237 -17.74 10.42 -9.54
C ASP A 237 -19.06 10.34 -8.76
N ARG A 238 -19.39 11.37 -7.97
CA ARG A 238 -20.59 11.43 -7.10
C ARG A 238 -21.40 12.71 -7.33
N VAL A 239 -22.72 12.59 -7.18
CA VAL A 239 -23.65 13.74 -7.21
C VAL A 239 -24.60 13.65 -6.03
N PHE A 240 -24.61 14.69 -5.19
CA PHE A 240 -25.48 14.77 -4.02
C PHE A 240 -26.87 15.30 -4.41
N LYS A 241 -27.92 14.53 -4.10
CA LYS A 241 -29.30 14.83 -4.55
C LYS A 241 -30.16 15.52 -3.50
N ARG A 242 -29.74 15.56 -2.23
CA ARG A 242 -30.56 16.05 -1.11
C ARG A 242 -29.72 16.96 -0.21
N PRO A 243 -30.33 17.97 0.44
CA PRO A 243 -29.65 18.72 1.48
C PRO A 243 -29.52 17.86 2.74
N GLY A 244 -28.50 18.14 3.55
CA GLY A 244 -28.35 17.53 4.87
C GLY A 244 -26.90 17.24 5.24
N GLU A 245 -26.73 16.47 6.31
CA GLU A 245 -25.43 16.01 6.79
C GLU A 245 -25.12 14.64 6.20
N TYR A 246 -24.02 14.56 5.48
CA TYR A 246 -23.52 13.35 4.84
C TYR A 246 -22.28 12.87 5.60
N THR A 247 -21.97 11.57 5.49
CA THR A 247 -20.72 11.02 6.01
C THR A 247 -19.85 10.46 4.90
N ILE A 248 -18.55 10.51 5.09
CA ILE A 248 -17.55 9.96 4.17
C ILE A 248 -16.43 9.27 4.95
N ARG A 249 -15.98 8.12 4.45
CA ARG A 249 -14.82 7.40 4.98
C ARG A 249 -14.03 6.74 3.86
N ALA A 250 -12.71 6.71 3.99
CA ALA A 250 -11.84 5.94 3.11
C ALA A 250 -11.73 4.50 3.61
N LYS A 251 -11.74 3.55 2.67
CA LYS A 251 -11.55 2.12 2.92
C LYS A 251 -10.46 1.58 2.03
N PHE A 252 -9.60 0.73 2.59
CA PHE A 252 -8.65 -0.06 1.82
C PHE A 252 -8.86 -1.54 2.14
N GLU A 253 -9.10 -2.33 1.10
CA GLU A 253 -9.27 -3.77 1.19
C GLU A 253 -8.54 -4.46 0.05
N ARG A 254 -7.38 -5.06 0.36
CA ARG A 254 -6.55 -5.75 -0.63
C ARG A 254 -5.66 -6.81 0.02
N LYS A 255 -5.26 -7.79 -0.79
CA LYS A 255 -4.13 -8.66 -0.51
C LYS A 255 -2.82 -7.87 -0.70
N ILE A 256 -2.01 -7.76 0.34
CA ILE A 256 -0.69 -7.13 0.30
C ILE A 256 0.39 -8.16 0.63
N SER A 257 1.59 -7.98 0.09
CA SER A 257 2.74 -8.76 0.55
C SER A 257 3.42 -8.02 1.70
N ALA A 258 3.88 -8.73 2.72
CA ALA A 258 4.68 -8.15 3.79
C ALA A 258 6.02 -8.87 3.88
N GLU A 259 7.10 -8.11 3.73
CA GLU A 259 8.47 -8.59 3.87
C GLU A 259 9.08 -7.99 5.15
N PRO A 260 9.70 -8.79 6.03
CA PRO A 260 10.41 -8.24 7.17
C PRO A 260 11.54 -7.32 6.69
N VAL A 261 11.71 -6.16 7.33
CA VAL A 261 12.92 -5.35 7.11
C VAL A 261 14.09 -6.08 7.77
N LEU A 262 14.80 -6.90 7.01
CA LEU A 262 16.06 -7.51 7.43
C LEU A 262 17.20 -6.64 6.88
N PRO A 263 17.77 -5.70 7.66
CA PRO A 263 18.78 -4.76 7.16
C PRO A 263 20.08 -5.43 6.68
N TYR A 264 20.27 -6.73 6.93
CA TYR A 264 21.54 -7.41 6.67
C TYR A 264 21.47 -8.66 5.80
N TYR A 265 20.30 -9.13 5.35
CA TYR A 265 20.20 -10.44 4.68
C TYR A 265 21.05 -10.52 3.39
N HIS A 266 21.01 -9.48 2.57
CA HIS A 266 21.83 -9.34 1.35
C HIS A 266 23.33 -9.12 1.64
N ARG A 267 23.70 -8.87 2.90
CA ARG A 267 25.08 -8.72 3.35
C ARG A 267 25.61 -9.93 4.10
N ILE A 268 24.80 -10.96 4.34
CA ILE A 268 25.28 -12.21 4.93
C ILE A 268 26.15 -12.91 3.86
N PRO A 269 27.47 -13.03 4.05
CA PRO A 269 28.33 -13.78 3.16
C PRO A 269 27.75 -15.19 2.93
N ASN A 270 27.82 -15.72 1.70
CA ASN A 270 27.35 -17.07 1.37
C ASN A 270 27.92 -18.16 2.30
N ALA A 271 29.13 -17.94 2.83
CA ALA A 271 29.75 -18.83 3.81
C ALA A 271 28.95 -18.95 5.13
N LEU A 272 28.28 -17.88 5.56
CA LEU A 272 27.44 -17.87 6.75
C LEU A 272 26.06 -18.50 6.49
N LEU A 273 25.53 -18.39 5.28
CA LEU A 273 24.35 -19.15 4.85
C LEU A 273 24.64 -20.66 4.83
N LEU A 274 25.80 -21.07 4.29
CA LEU A 274 26.24 -22.46 4.31
C LEU A 274 26.48 -22.97 5.73
N GLY A 275 27.11 -22.16 6.59
CA GLY A 275 27.32 -22.49 8.00
C GLY A 275 25.99 -22.70 8.75
N ALA A 276 25.01 -21.81 8.53
CA ALA A 276 23.68 -21.98 9.11
C ALA A 276 22.95 -23.22 8.57
N ALA A 277 23.06 -23.51 7.26
CA ALA A 277 22.47 -24.72 6.68
C ALA A 277 23.09 -26.00 7.25
N ILE A 278 24.42 -26.04 7.44
CA ILE A 278 25.12 -27.15 8.08
C ILE A 278 24.64 -27.32 9.52
N LEU A 279 24.51 -26.22 10.29
CA LEU A 279 24.05 -26.30 11.68
C LEU A 279 22.59 -26.77 11.79
N ASN A 280 21.72 -26.38 10.85
CA ASN A 280 20.36 -26.90 10.75
C ASN A 280 20.33 -28.41 10.50
N LEU A 281 21.26 -28.98 9.72
CA LEU A 281 21.35 -30.44 9.53
C LEU A 281 21.64 -31.19 10.84
N TYR A 282 22.21 -30.52 11.84
CA TYR A 282 22.48 -31.08 13.17
C TYR A 282 21.37 -30.78 14.19
N GLY A 283 20.20 -30.30 13.75
CA GLY A 283 19.06 -29.99 14.62
C GLY A 283 19.25 -28.73 15.47
N LEU A 284 20.27 -27.92 15.19
CA LEU A 284 20.45 -26.61 15.79
C LEU A 284 19.70 -25.60 14.93
N ASP A 285 18.42 -25.37 15.23
CA ASP A 285 17.59 -24.37 14.56
C ASP A 285 18.10 -22.96 14.87
N PHE A 286 19.03 -22.48 14.04
CA PHE A 286 19.65 -21.17 14.22
C PHE A 286 18.72 -20.02 13.85
N PHE A 287 17.72 -20.32 13.03
CA PHE A 287 16.66 -19.43 12.66
C PHE A 287 15.37 -20.12 13.09
N PRO A 288 14.85 -19.82 14.28
CA PRO A 288 13.78 -20.59 14.91
C PRO A 288 12.47 -20.60 14.13
N ASN A 289 12.43 -19.96 12.97
CA ASN A 289 11.30 -19.98 12.07
C ASN A 289 11.70 -19.47 10.67
N VAL A 290 11.97 -20.37 9.74
CA VAL A 290 12.25 -20.03 8.33
C VAL A 290 11.05 -19.33 7.69
N GLU A 291 9.85 -19.64 8.16
CA GLU A 291 8.60 -19.05 7.69
C GLU A 291 8.62 -17.53 7.84
N TRP A 292 9.19 -16.96 8.89
CA TRP A 292 9.16 -15.50 9.15
C TRP A 292 10.03 -14.70 8.19
N ARG A 293 10.76 -15.37 7.28
CA ARG A 293 11.68 -14.77 6.30
C ARG A 293 11.06 -14.62 4.93
N LEU A 294 10.03 -15.39 4.65
CA LEU A 294 9.40 -15.36 3.36
C LEU A 294 8.40 -14.20 3.34
N PRO A 295 8.28 -13.50 2.20
CA PRO A 295 7.18 -12.59 2.01
C PRO A 295 5.89 -13.38 2.20
N HIS A 296 5.07 -12.92 3.15
CA HIS A 296 3.74 -13.47 3.37
C HIS A 296 2.71 -12.55 2.76
N ASP A 297 1.63 -13.15 2.27
CA ASP A 297 0.52 -12.36 1.81
C ASP A 297 -0.53 -12.20 2.91
N TYR A 298 -0.96 -10.96 3.13
CA TYR A 298 -1.96 -10.61 4.11
C TYR A 298 -3.18 -9.99 3.44
N LEU A 299 -4.38 -10.44 3.81
CA LEU A 299 -5.60 -9.73 3.50
C LEU A 299 -5.75 -8.57 4.50
N VAL A 300 -5.56 -7.34 4.02
CA VAL A 300 -5.61 -6.15 4.86
C VAL A 300 -6.90 -5.38 4.59
N GLN A 301 -7.64 -5.13 5.68
CA GLN A 301 -8.84 -4.30 5.70
C GLN A 301 -8.64 -3.17 6.70
N VAL A 302 -8.56 -1.93 6.22
CA VAL A 302 -8.42 -0.74 7.07
C VAL A 302 -9.39 0.35 6.61
N GLN A 303 -9.82 1.18 7.55
CA GLN A 303 -10.77 2.26 7.31
C GLN A 303 -10.29 3.53 8.02
N SER A 304 -10.49 4.69 7.40
CA SER A 304 -10.25 5.98 8.05
C SER A 304 -11.31 6.27 9.10
N ARG A 305 -11.09 7.32 9.89
CA ARG A 305 -12.16 7.96 10.66
C ARG A 305 -13.26 8.43 9.70
N GLU A 306 -14.51 8.28 10.13
CA GLU A 306 -15.66 8.86 9.44
C GLU A 306 -15.66 10.38 9.63
N LEU A 307 -15.74 11.10 8.51
CA LEU A 307 -15.90 12.55 8.48
C LEU A 307 -17.33 12.90 8.10
N ARG A 308 -17.78 14.07 8.54
CA ARG A 308 -19.09 14.61 8.21
C ARG A 308 -18.95 15.87 7.40
N PHE A 309 -19.83 16.04 6.42
CA PHE A 309 -19.87 17.24 5.58
C PHE A 309 -21.31 17.61 5.28
N ARG A 310 -21.53 18.89 5.02
CA ARG A 310 -22.87 19.45 4.80
C ARG A 310 -23.12 19.63 3.32
N VAL A 311 -24.27 19.17 2.86
CA VAL A 311 -24.77 19.44 1.52
C VAL A 311 -25.89 20.48 1.61
N ASP A 312 -25.68 21.61 0.94
CA ASP A 312 -26.61 22.76 0.97
C ASP A 312 -27.22 22.99 -0.41
N ARG A 313 -28.41 23.62 -0.43
CA ARG A 313 -28.98 24.15 -1.68
C ARG A 313 -28.07 25.28 -2.19
N PRO A 314 -27.88 25.40 -3.52
CA PRO A 314 -27.05 26.44 -4.11
C PRO A 314 -27.54 27.85 -3.77
#